data_AF-A0A7W6NI55-F1
#
_entry.id   AF-A0A7W6NI55-F1
#
_cell.length_a   1.000
_cell.length_b   1.000
_cell.length_c   1.000
_cell.angle_alpha   90.00
_cell.angle_beta   90.00
_cell.angle_gamma   90.00
#
_symmetry.space_group_name_H-M   'P 1'
#
loop_
_entity.id
_entity.type
_entity.pdbx_description
1 polymer ?
#
loop_
_entity_poly.entity_id
_entity_poly.type
_entity_poly.pdbx_seq_one_letter_code
_entity_poly.pdbx_strand_id
1 'polypeptide(L)'
;MALLAETGEEALFVGDIIRLPDNYDLGPDTGPVDLIVFEPNDEECGLGLLVISGYKSGLIYALLPTESMKGGSRAICIDWLRREWDRWFCYAHGDGMKVMDLNKTRVFGWDKREIVETA
;
A
#
# COMPACT_ATOMS: atom_id res chain seq x y z
N MET A 1 -2.08 13.88 1.29
CA MET A 1 -2.18 12.55 0.65
C MET A 1 -3.39 12.54 -0.28
N ALA A 2 -3.24 12.06 -1.52
CA ALA A 2 -4.33 11.94 -2.50
C ALA A 2 -5.11 10.63 -2.28
N LEU A 3 -6.37 10.55 -2.73
CA LEU A 3 -7.12 9.28 -2.75
C LEU A 3 -6.58 8.37 -3.85
N LEU A 4 -6.39 7.07 -3.56
CA LEU A 4 -5.89 6.11 -4.55
C LEU A 4 -6.85 5.97 -5.73
N ALA A 5 -8.16 6.06 -5.51
CA ALA A 5 -9.16 6.02 -6.59
C ALA A 5 -9.10 7.24 -7.54
N GLU A 6 -8.62 8.39 -7.06
CA GLU A 6 -8.72 9.68 -7.78
C GLU A 6 -7.37 10.26 -8.20
N THR A 7 -6.27 9.73 -7.66
CA THR A 7 -4.93 10.25 -7.95
C THR A 7 -4.60 10.14 -9.45
N GLY A 8 -3.96 11.19 -9.98
CA GLY A 8 -3.43 11.22 -11.35
C GLY A 8 -2.02 10.64 -11.47
N GLU A 9 -1.43 10.18 -10.36
CA GLU A 9 -0.15 9.46 -10.37
C GLU A 9 -0.30 8.15 -11.15
N GLU A 10 0.74 7.74 -11.88
CA GLU A 10 0.71 6.51 -12.67
C GLU A 10 1.33 5.31 -11.95
N ALA A 11 2.19 5.57 -10.97
CA ALA A 11 2.93 4.53 -10.26
C ALA A 11 3.25 4.94 -8.82
N LEU A 12 3.53 3.94 -7.98
CA LEU A 12 4.06 4.10 -6.63
C LEU A 12 5.49 3.57 -6.56
N PHE A 13 6.40 4.39 -6.05
CA PHE A 13 7.82 4.09 -5.94
C PHE A 13 8.19 3.61 -4.54
N VAL A 14 9.36 2.99 -4.41
CA VAL A 14 9.94 2.65 -3.10
C VAL A 14 9.96 3.88 -2.21
N GLY A 15 9.45 3.73 -0.99
CA GLY A 15 9.32 4.80 -0.01
C GLY A 15 7.94 5.48 -0.01
N ASP A 16 7.12 5.32 -1.05
CA ASP A 16 5.75 5.82 -1.06
C ASP A 16 4.90 5.13 0.00
N ILE A 17 3.91 5.86 0.52
CA ILE A 17 3.01 5.37 1.57
C ILE A 17 1.63 5.11 0.99
N ILE A 18 1.07 3.94 1.27
CA ILE A 18 -0.34 3.60 1.11
C ILE A 18 -0.97 3.58 2.50
N ARG A 19 -1.87 4.52 2.78
CA ARG A 19 -2.68 4.55 4.01
C ARG A 19 -4.00 3.86 3.76
N LEU A 20 -4.17 2.70 4.39
CA LEU A 20 -5.43 1.97 4.45
C LEU A 20 -6.41 2.72 5.37
N PRO A 21 -7.72 2.67 5.09
CA PRO A 21 -8.73 3.34 5.92
C PRO A 21 -8.86 2.72 7.32
N ASP A 22 -8.65 1.40 7.39
CA ASP A 22 -8.85 0.58 8.58
C ASP A 22 -7.68 -0.39 8.76
N ASN A 23 -7.60 -0.98 9.95
CA ASN A 23 -6.65 -2.03 10.21
C ASN A 23 -7.15 -3.33 9.58
N TYR A 24 -6.39 -3.82 8.61
CA TYR A 24 -6.67 -5.05 7.87
C TYR A 24 -6.81 -6.29 8.78
N ASP A 25 -6.25 -6.25 9.99
CA ASP A 25 -6.35 -7.33 10.96
C ASP A 25 -7.52 -7.18 11.93
N LEU A 26 -7.91 -5.95 12.30
CA LEU A 26 -8.96 -5.76 13.29
C LEU A 26 -10.35 -5.61 12.67
N GLY A 27 -10.42 -5.30 11.37
CA GLY A 27 -11.67 -5.15 10.63
C GLY A 27 -12.06 -3.68 10.40
N PRO A 28 -13.24 -3.44 9.82
CA PRO A 28 -13.76 -2.09 9.56
C PRO A 28 -13.88 -1.23 10.83
N ASP A 29 -13.77 0.09 10.67
CA ASP A 29 -13.91 1.11 11.72
C ASP A 29 -12.83 1.08 12.82
N THR A 30 -11.68 0.45 12.54
CA THR A 30 -10.58 0.25 13.51
C THR A 30 -9.44 1.25 13.37
N GLY A 31 -9.55 2.16 12.40
CA GLY A 31 -8.59 3.23 12.17
C GLY A 31 -7.42 2.84 11.27
N PRO A 32 -6.67 3.82 10.75
CA PRO A 32 -5.80 3.62 9.60
C PRO A 32 -4.53 2.84 9.93
N VAL A 33 -4.00 2.18 8.90
CA VAL A 33 -2.67 1.55 8.89
C VAL A 33 -1.89 2.06 7.68
N ASP A 34 -0.62 2.40 7.91
CA ASP A 34 0.29 2.86 6.86
C ASP A 34 1.16 1.70 6.39
N LEU A 35 1.20 1.52 5.08
CA LEU A 35 2.09 0.63 4.38
C LEU A 35 3.12 1.46 3.61
N ILE A 36 4.38 1.06 3.63
CA ILE A 36 5.41 1.62 2.76
C ILE A 36 5.72 0.66 1.62
N VAL A 37 5.89 1.19 0.42
CA VAL A 37 6.43 0.42 -0.71
C VAL A 37 7.91 0.18 -0.46
N PHE A 38 8.36 -1.07 -0.56
CA PHE A 38 9.75 -1.45 -0.33
C PHE A 38 10.27 -2.44 -1.38
N GLU A 39 11.59 -2.51 -1.50
CA GLU A 39 12.29 -3.46 -2.36
C GLU A 39 12.53 -4.77 -1.58
N PRO A 40 11.88 -5.90 -1.97
CA PRO A 40 12.08 -7.17 -1.28
C PRO A 40 13.44 -7.83 -1.56
N ASN A 41 14.19 -7.37 -2.59
CA ASN A 41 15.41 -8.03 -3.09
C ASN A 41 15.14 -9.50 -3.48
N ASP A 42 13.99 -9.74 -4.08
CA ASP A 42 13.56 -11.04 -4.59
C ASP A 42 13.31 -10.91 -6.11
N GLU A 43 14.06 -11.69 -6.90
CA GLU A 43 13.99 -11.67 -8.36
C GLU A 43 12.69 -12.25 -8.91
N GLU A 44 11.98 -13.06 -8.11
CA GLU A 44 10.70 -13.67 -8.50
C GLU A 44 9.51 -12.74 -8.22
N CYS A 45 9.75 -11.60 -7.55
CA CYS A 45 8.71 -10.67 -7.11
C CYS A 45 8.88 -9.26 -7.71
N GLY A 46 7.75 -8.53 -7.75
CA GLY A 46 7.71 -7.10 -7.97
C GLY A 46 8.19 -6.34 -6.73
N LEU A 47 7.41 -5.36 -6.27
CA LEU A 47 7.68 -4.64 -5.02
C LEU A 47 6.84 -5.19 -3.87
N GLY A 48 7.30 -4.94 -2.66
CA GLY A 48 6.61 -5.32 -1.44
C GLY A 48 5.90 -4.15 -0.77
N LEU A 49 4.98 -4.49 0.14
CA LEU A 49 4.33 -3.56 1.06
C LEU A 49 4.68 -3.97 2.49
N LEU A 50 5.26 -3.06 3.26
CA LEU A 50 5.65 -3.28 4.66
C LEU A 50 4.77 -2.41 5.56
N VAL A 51 4.26 -2.97 6.65
CA VAL A 51 3.47 -2.23 7.64
C VAL A 51 4.41 -1.33 8.46
N ILE A 52 4.11 -0.03 8.53
CA ILE A 52 4.96 0.96 9.22
C ILE A 52 4.25 1.72 10.34
N SER A 53 2.98 1.41 10.62
CA SER A 53 2.26 1.99 11.75
C SER A 53 1.38 0.99 12.48
N GLY A 54 1.09 1.28 13.76
CA GLY A 54 0.29 0.41 14.63
C GLY A 54 1.05 -0.80 15.19
N TYR A 55 0.32 -1.71 15.85
CA TYR A 55 0.92 -2.85 16.57
C TYR A 55 1.52 -3.94 15.68
N LYS A 56 1.17 -3.95 14.38
CA LYS A 56 1.72 -4.87 13.36
C LYS A 56 2.90 -4.28 12.57
N SER A 57 3.45 -3.14 13.00
CA SER A 57 4.60 -2.52 12.35
C SER A 57 5.77 -3.50 12.22
N GLY A 58 6.44 -3.49 11.07
CA GLY A 58 7.55 -4.40 10.74
C GLY A 58 7.13 -5.70 10.06
N LEU A 59 5.83 -6.00 9.95
CA LEU A 59 5.36 -7.14 9.16
C LEU A 59 5.28 -6.81 7.68
N ILE A 60 5.63 -7.79 6.83
CA ILE A 60 5.35 -7.73 5.40
C ILE A 60 3.85 -7.91 5.22
N TYR A 61 3.20 -6.91 4.63
CA TYR A 61 1.79 -6.98 4.27
C TYR A 61 1.59 -7.86 3.04
N ALA A 62 2.36 -7.60 1.97
CA ALA A 62 2.31 -8.37 0.74
C ALA A 62 3.63 -8.27 -0.04
N LEU A 63 3.96 -9.33 -0.77
CA LEU A 63 4.92 -9.30 -1.87
C LEU A 63 4.10 -9.36 -3.17
N LEU A 64 4.14 -8.29 -3.95
CA LEU A 64 3.34 -8.20 -5.18
C LEU A 64 4.08 -8.89 -6.34
N PRO A 65 3.37 -9.51 -7.28
CA PRO A 65 3.97 -10.19 -8.41
C PRO A 65 4.58 -9.21 -9.41
N THR A 66 5.45 -9.68 -10.30
CA THR A 66 6.12 -8.84 -11.31
C THR A 66 5.15 -8.12 -12.25
N GLU A 67 3.97 -8.70 -12.50
CA GLU A 67 2.88 -8.06 -13.26
C GLU A 67 2.32 -6.79 -12.61
N SER A 68 2.57 -6.57 -11.31
CA SER A 68 2.18 -5.35 -10.62
C SER A 68 3.01 -4.14 -11.02
N MET A 69 4.14 -4.36 -11.70
CA MET A 69 5.08 -3.29 -12.02
C MET A 69 4.61 -2.46 -13.22
N LYS A 70 4.87 -1.16 -13.17
CA LYS A 70 4.73 -0.28 -14.34
C LYS A 70 5.89 -0.58 -15.31
N GLY A 71 5.55 -0.99 -16.54
CA GLY A 71 6.51 -1.44 -17.53
C GLY A 71 7.72 -0.50 -17.69
N GLY A 72 8.93 -1.08 -17.59
CA GLY A 72 10.19 -0.33 -17.70
C GLY A 72 10.62 0.41 -16.43
N SER A 73 9.91 0.28 -15.31
CA SER A 73 10.25 0.93 -14.04
C SER A 73 10.10 -0.01 -12.84
N ARG A 74 10.93 0.18 -11.81
CA ARG A 74 10.80 -0.51 -10.52
C ARG A 74 9.82 0.26 -9.63
N ALA A 75 8.54 0.23 -10.02
CA ALA A 75 7.44 0.93 -9.36
C ALA A 75 6.13 0.15 -9.55
N ILE A 76 5.22 0.21 -8.58
CA ILE A 76 3.89 -0.43 -8.66
C ILE A 76 3.01 0.39 -9.60
N CYS A 77 2.41 -0.23 -10.62
CA CYS A 77 1.44 0.39 -11.51
C CYS A 77 0.13 0.65 -10.77
N ILE A 78 -0.34 1.91 -10.73
CA ILE A 78 -1.59 2.27 -10.04
C ILE A 78 -2.81 1.61 -10.69
N ASP A 79 -2.86 1.52 -12.01
CA ASP A 79 -3.98 0.87 -12.70
C ASP A 79 -4.05 -0.63 -12.39
N TRP A 80 -2.90 -1.29 -12.28
CA TRP A 80 -2.85 -2.68 -11.82
C TRP A 80 -3.35 -2.78 -10.37
N LEU A 81 -2.86 -1.90 -9.49
CA LEU A 81 -3.23 -1.89 -8.07
C LEU A 81 -4.73 -1.70 -7.87
N ARG A 82 -5.36 -0.80 -8.65
CA ARG A 82 -6.81 -0.58 -8.65
C ARG A 82 -7.57 -1.80 -9.15
N ARG A 83 -7.11 -2.42 -10.24
CA ARG A 83 -7.77 -3.59 -10.85
C ARG A 83 -7.70 -4.82 -9.95
N GLU A 84 -6.55 -5.05 -9.31
CA GLU A 84 -6.32 -6.23 -8.46
C GLU A 84 -6.65 -5.97 -6.98
N TRP A 85 -7.21 -4.82 -6.64
CA TRP A 85 -7.38 -4.37 -5.26
C TRP A 85 -8.05 -5.43 -4.37
N ASP A 86 -9.22 -5.92 -4.81
CA ASP A 86 -10.03 -6.91 -4.10
C ASP A 86 -9.32 -8.25 -3.84
N ARG A 87 -8.28 -8.55 -4.61
CA ARG A 87 -7.47 -9.78 -4.45
C ARG A 87 -6.44 -9.62 -3.34
N TRP A 88 -5.89 -8.42 -3.16
CA TRP A 88 -4.75 -8.17 -2.26
C TRP A 88 -5.15 -7.49 -0.96
N PHE A 89 -6.24 -6.73 -0.95
CA PHE A 89 -6.62 -5.85 0.15
C PHE A 89 -7.93 -6.28 0.82
N CYS A 90 -7.84 -7.34 1.61
CA CYS A 90 -8.95 -7.90 2.38
C CYS A 90 -8.68 -7.85 3.89
N TYR A 91 -9.75 -7.85 4.68
CA TYR A 91 -9.65 -8.04 6.12
C TYR A 91 -9.33 -9.50 6.44
N ALA A 92 -8.38 -9.73 7.36
CA ALA A 92 -7.95 -11.05 7.80
C ALA A 92 -8.83 -11.63 8.93
N HIS A 93 -9.57 -10.78 9.66
CA HIS A 93 -10.47 -11.20 10.74
C HIS A 93 -11.93 -10.82 10.47
N GLY A 94 -12.83 -11.77 10.75
CA GLY A 94 -14.29 -11.64 10.57
C GLY A 94 -14.86 -12.73 9.67
N ASP A 95 -16.19 -12.89 9.69
CA ASP A 95 -16.89 -13.85 8.82
C ASP A 95 -16.87 -13.32 7.37
N GLY A 96 -15.98 -13.91 6.55
CA GLY A 96 -15.83 -13.62 5.12
C GLY A 96 -14.71 -12.62 4.78
N MET A 97 -14.04 -12.84 3.65
CA MET A 97 -13.03 -11.92 3.09
C MET A 97 -13.71 -10.65 2.59
N LYS A 98 -13.90 -9.68 3.49
CA LYS A 98 -14.39 -8.36 3.12
C LYS A 98 -13.23 -7.55 2.51
N VAL A 99 -13.51 -6.89 1.40
CA VAL A 99 -12.55 -6.02 0.71
C VAL A 99 -12.46 -4.66 1.43
N MET A 100 -11.25 -4.12 1.56
CA MET A 100 -11.02 -2.78 2.09
C MET A 100 -11.44 -1.70 1.09
N ASP A 101 -11.96 -0.57 1.57
CA ASP A 101 -12.49 0.49 0.70
C ASP A 101 -11.38 1.27 -0.03
N LEU A 102 -11.18 0.94 -1.31
CA LEU A 102 -10.24 1.61 -2.23
C LEU A 102 -10.46 3.13 -2.27
N ASN A 103 -11.71 3.60 -2.17
CA ASN A 103 -12.06 5.01 -2.28
C ASN A 103 -11.69 5.81 -1.03
N LYS A 104 -11.35 5.14 0.06
CA LYS A 104 -10.85 5.76 1.30
C LYS A 104 -9.35 5.57 1.48
N THR A 105 -8.73 4.67 0.71
CA THR A 105 -7.27 4.49 0.69
C THR A 105 -6.59 5.74 0.13
N ARG A 106 -5.51 6.16 0.80
CA ARG A 106 -4.73 7.33 0.42
C ARG A 106 -3.31 6.95 0.04
N VAL A 107 -2.72 7.69 -0.88
CA VAL A 107 -1.32 7.56 -1.27
C VAL A 107 -0.53 8.83 -1.03
N PHE A 108 0.75 8.67 -0.74
CA PHE A 108 1.66 9.78 -0.51
C PHE A 108 3.06 9.47 -1.03
N GLY A 109 3.51 10.34 -1.94
CA GLY A 109 4.82 10.24 -2.57
C GLY A 109 5.94 10.45 -1.57
N TRP A 110 7.01 9.67 -1.70
CA TRP A 110 8.20 9.75 -0.87
C TRP A 110 8.87 11.12 -0.92
N ASP A 111 8.79 11.76 -2.09
CA ASP A 111 9.33 13.06 -2.49
C ASP A 111 8.54 14.25 -1.91
N LYS A 112 7.32 14.00 -1.43
CA LYS A 112 6.43 15.01 -0.85
C LYS A 112 6.54 15.11 0.67
N ARG A 113 7.51 14.40 1.28
CA ARG A 113 7.74 14.39 2.73
C ARG A 113 8.74 15.48 3.12
N GLU A 114 8.33 16.33 4.06
CA GLU A 114 9.25 17.26 4.71
C GLU A 114 9.99 16.52 5.84
N ILE A 115 11.33 16.52 5.77
CA ILE A 115 12.16 16.13 6.90
C ILE A 115 12.39 17.41 7.71
N VAL A 116 11.66 17.54 8.83
CA VAL A 116 11.90 18.63 9.77
C VAL A 116 13.14 18.25 10.58
N GLU A 117 14.27 18.92 10.31
CA GLU A 117 15.44 18.84 11.19
C GLU A 117 15.09 19.52 12.51
N THR A 118 14.84 18.73 13.55
CA THR A 118 14.84 19.24 14.91
C THR A 118 16.29 19.45 15.34
N ALA A 119 16.68 20.72 15.50
CA ALA A 119 17.96 21.17 16.05
C ALA A 119 18.16 20.74 17.51
#